data_AF-A0AAU8FN66-F1
#
_entry.id   AF-A0AAU8FN66-F1
#
_cell.length_a   1.000
_cell.length_b   1.000
_cell.length_c   1.000
_cell.angle_alpha   90.00
_cell.angle_beta   90.00
_cell.angle_gamma   90.00
#
_symmetry.space_group_name_H-M   'P 1'
#
loop_
_entity.id
_entity.type
_entity.pdbx_description
1 polymer ?
#
loop_
_entity_poly.entity_id
_entity_poly.type
_entity_poly.pdbx_seq_one_letter_code
_entity_poly.pdbx_strand_id
1 'polypeptide(L)'
;MKADFNSAVFGKEKDGSFQSAIVQIGKGFGDEDFYPSVEEKAATLLYLIIKNHSFVDGNKRIAAACFLLFLERNNLLTSDNGDPIISNEALASLTLFAAASKPEEMETVKNLIISILNRNQ
;
A
#
# COMPACT_ATOMS: atom_id res chain seq x y z
N MET A 1 30.50 -7.76 -4.18
CA MET A 1 29.26 -7.05 -4.57
C MET A 1 28.63 -7.85 -5.70
N LYS A 2 27.51 -8.55 -5.47
CA LYS A 2 26.87 -9.38 -6.53
C LYS A 2 26.26 -8.44 -7.58
N ALA A 3 26.66 -8.61 -8.83
CA ALA A 3 26.32 -7.75 -9.96
C ALA A 3 25.06 -8.19 -10.74
N ASP A 4 24.19 -9.02 -10.15
CA ASP A 4 23.10 -9.68 -10.89
C ASP A 4 21.69 -9.32 -10.40
N PHE A 5 21.47 -8.08 -9.95
CA PHE A 5 20.11 -7.56 -9.67
C PHE A 5 19.55 -6.68 -10.78
N ASN A 6 20.13 -6.72 -11.98
CA ASN A 6 19.60 -5.96 -13.11
C ASN A 6 18.53 -6.78 -13.85
N SER A 7 17.36 -6.93 -13.22
CA SER A 7 16.19 -7.50 -13.87
C SER A 7 15.58 -6.44 -14.78
N ALA A 8 15.58 -6.69 -16.10
CA ALA A 8 14.98 -5.79 -17.10
C ALA A 8 13.47 -5.59 -16.91
N VAL A 9 12.83 -6.32 -15.99
CA VAL A 9 11.38 -6.30 -15.76
C VAL A 9 10.97 -5.74 -14.40
N PHE A 10 11.92 -5.44 -13.50
CA PHE A 10 11.58 -4.84 -12.21
C PHE A 10 10.99 -3.45 -12.40
N GLY A 11 9.82 -3.18 -11.80
CA GLY A 11 9.15 -1.88 -11.89
C GLY A 11 8.57 -1.57 -13.27
N LYS A 12 8.61 -2.51 -14.22
CA LYS A 12 7.90 -2.37 -15.48
C LYS A 12 6.41 -2.55 -15.22
N GLU A 13 5.60 -1.53 -15.50
CA GLU A 13 4.14 -1.66 -15.44
C GLU A 13 3.67 -2.79 -16.36
N LYS A 14 2.79 -3.63 -15.84
CA LYS A 14 2.22 -4.77 -16.57
C LYS A 14 1.13 -4.29 -17.52
N ASP A 15 0.27 -3.40 -17.04
CA ASP A 15 -0.91 -2.84 -17.70
C ASP A 15 -1.35 -1.56 -16.95
N GLY A 16 -2.53 -1.02 -17.26
CA GLY A 16 -3.06 0.18 -16.61
C GLY A 16 -3.54 0.00 -15.15
N SER A 17 -3.32 -1.16 -14.52
CA SER A 17 -3.81 -1.41 -13.16
C SER A 17 -3.12 -0.57 -12.08
N PHE A 18 -1.87 -0.14 -12.29
CA PHE A 18 -1.21 0.78 -11.35
C PHE A 18 -1.95 2.12 -11.32
N GLN A 19 -2.16 2.72 -12.50
CA GLN A 19 -2.94 3.94 -12.64
C GLN A 19 -4.37 3.75 -12.11
N SER A 20 -4.99 2.59 -12.36
CA SER A 20 -6.31 2.27 -11.83
C SER A 20 -6.34 2.26 -10.30
N ALA A 21 -5.30 1.74 -9.64
CA ALA A 21 -5.21 1.72 -8.18
C ALA A 21 -5.14 3.15 -7.60
N ILE A 22 -4.33 4.02 -8.22
CA ILE A 22 -4.22 5.43 -7.82
C ILE A 22 -5.55 6.16 -8.03
N VAL A 23 -6.18 5.99 -9.19
CA VAL A 23 -7.47 6.63 -9.46
C VAL A 23 -8.55 6.12 -8.51
N GLN A 24 -8.55 4.81 -8.19
CA GLN A 24 -9.56 4.19 -7.35
C GLN A 24 -9.62 4.81 -5.95
N ILE A 25 -8.47 5.05 -5.31
CA ILE A 25 -8.43 5.65 -3.97
C ILE A 25 -8.85 7.14 -3.94
N GLY A 26 -9.05 7.76 -5.10
CA GLY A 26 -9.59 9.11 -5.24
C GLY A 26 -11.02 9.16 -5.78
N LYS A 27 -11.70 8.01 -5.90
CA LYS A 27 -13.10 7.96 -6.37
C LYS A 27 -14.09 8.25 -5.26
N GLY A 28 -15.18 8.88 -5.64
CA GLY A 28 -16.35 9.12 -4.80
C GLY A 28 -17.63 9.20 -5.64
N PHE A 29 -18.76 9.39 -4.97
CA PHE A 29 -20.06 9.63 -5.60
C PHE A 29 -20.69 10.90 -5.03
N GLY A 30 -20.93 11.89 -5.91
CA GLY A 30 -21.33 13.22 -5.46
C GLY A 30 -20.23 13.86 -4.62
N ASP A 31 -20.58 14.23 -3.38
CA ASP A 31 -19.65 14.78 -2.39
C ASP A 31 -19.07 13.71 -1.44
N GLU A 32 -19.45 12.44 -1.60
CA GLU A 32 -18.99 11.34 -0.73
C GLU A 32 -17.77 10.63 -1.31
N ASP A 33 -16.67 10.60 -0.55
CA ASP A 33 -15.48 9.80 -0.85
C ASP A 33 -15.72 8.33 -0.45
N PHE A 34 -15.39 7.39 -1.34
CA PHE A 34 -15.51 5.95 -1.03
C PHE A 34 -14.49 5.48 0.00
N TYR A 35 -13.43 6.26 0.22
CA TYR A 35 -12.39 6.00 1.19
C TYR A 35 -12.23 7.25 2.07
N PRO A 36 -13.09 7.43 3.08
CA PRO A 36 -13.19 8.70 3.81
C PRO A 36 -11.93 9.05 4.60
N SER A 37 -11.15 8.06 5.02
CA SER A 37 -9.88 8.29 5.74
C SER A 37 -8.64 8.11 4.86
N VAL A 38 -7.55 8.80 5.23
CA VAL A 38 -6.25 8.66 4.56
C VAL A 38 -5.71 7.24 4.76
N GLU A 39 -5.96 6.65 5.93
CA GLU A 39 -5.59 5.29 6.30
C GLU A 39 -6.28 4.26 5.41
N GLU A 40 -7.58 4.43 5.12
CA GLU A 40 -8.32 3.59 4.17
C GLU A 40 -7.76 3.71 2.75
N LYS A 41 -7.43 4.93 2.30
CA LYS A 41 -6.78 5.14 1.00
C LYS A 41 -5.43 4.46 0.93
N ALA A 42 -4.60 4.60 1.98
CA ALA A 42 -3.28 3.98 2.06
C ALA A 42 -3.37 2.45 2.04
N ALA A 43 -4.24 1.87 2.87
CA ALA A 43 -4.47 0.42 2.95
C ALA A 43 -4.98 -0.14 1.62
N THR A 44 -5.91 0.58 0.98
CA THR A 44 -6.47 0.20 -0.32
C THR A 44 -5.40 0.26 -1.42
N LEU A 45 -4.59 1.32 -1.45
CA LEU A 45 -3.50 1.47 -2.43
C LEU A 45 -2.51 0.32 -2.33
N LEU A 46 -2.06 0.01 -1.11
CA LEU A 46 -1.15 -1.11 -0.85
C LEU A 46 -1.76 -2.42 -1.36
N TYR A 47 -3.01 -2.71 -0.99
CA TYR A 47 -3.69 -3.94 -1.37
C TYR A 47 -3.85 -4.09 -2.89
N LEU A 48 -4.31 -3.05 -3.58
CA LEU A 48 -4.58 -3.09 -5.01
C LEU A 48 -3.31 -3.29 -5.84
N ILE A 49 -2.22 -2.57 -5.53
CA ILE A 49 -0.95 -2.74 -6.26
C ILE A 49 -0.43 -4.17 -6.13
N ILE A 50 -0.55 -4.76 -4.94
CA ILE A 50 -0.11 -6.13 -4.68
C ILE A 50 -1.00 -7.14 -5.42
N LYS A 51 -2.32 -7.06 -5.25
CA LYS A 51 -3.26 -8.05 -5.78
C LYS A 51 -3.45 -7.99 -7.29
N ASN A 52 -3.42 -6.80 -7.86
CA ASN A 52 -3.58 -6.64 -9.31
C ASN A 52 -2.30 -6.99 -10.07
N HIS A 53 -1.19 -7.24 -9.36
CA HIS A 53 0.13 -7.46 -9.94
C HIS A 53 0.48 -6.35 -10.95
N SER A 54 0.35 -5.09 -10.52
CA SER A 54 0.44 -3.93 -11.40
C SER A 54 1.77 -3.74 -12.13
N PHE A 55 2.81 -4.41 -11.66
CA PHE A 55 4.13 -4.48 -12.26
C PHE A 55 4.48 -5.92 -12.63
N VAL A 56 5.32 -6.09 -13.65
CA VAL A 56 5.82 -7.41 -14.08
C VAL A 56 6.64 -8.07 -12.97
N ASP A 57 7.48 -7.31 -12.28
CA ASP A 57 8.14 -7.72 -11.04
C ASP A 57 8.23 -6.54 -10.07
N GLY A 58 8.28 -6.84 -8.77
CA GLY A 58 8.48 -5.86 -7.71
C GLY A 58 7.21 -5.41 -6.98
N ASN A 59 6.02 -5.91 -7.35
CA ASN A 59 4.72 -5.49 -6.81
C ASN A 59 4.71 -5.20 -5.31
N LYS A 60 5.16 -6.17 -4.49
CA LYS A 60 5.22 -6.03 -3.03
C LYS A 60 6.11 -4.86 -2.57
N ARG A 61 7.30 -4.75 -3.16
CA ARG A 61 8.29 -3.70 -2.82
C ARG A 61 7.80 -2.32 -3.25
N ILE A 62 7.22 -2.23 -4.44
CA ILE A 62 6.68 -0.98 -4.98
C ILE A 62 5.44 -0.55 -4.21
N ALA A 63 4.54 -1.48 -3.89
CA ALA A 63 3.36 -1.19 -3.07
C ALA A 63 3.75 -0.67 -1.68
N ALA A 64 4.73 -1.28 -1.02
CA ALA A 64 5.25 -0.80 0.26
C ALA A 64 5.87 0.60 0.15
N ALA A 65 6.63 0.88 -0.92
CA ALA A 65 7.20 2.20 -1.17
C ALA A 65 6.11 3.27 -1.43
N CYS A 66 5.11 2.94 -2.25
CA CYS A 66 3.96 3.82 -2.50
C CYS A 66 3.15 4.07 -1.23
N PHE A 67 2.96 3.06 -0.39
CA PHE A 67 2.29 3.18 0.90
C PHE A 67 3.02 4.14 1.83
N LEU A 68 4.34 3.98 2.00
CA LEU A 68 5.14 4.89 2.83
C LEU A 68 5.13 6.33 2.28
N LEU A 69 5.30 6.50 0.98
CA LEU A 69 5.24 7.82 0.33
C LEU A 69 3.86 8.47 0.51
N PHE A 70 2.78 7.69 0.41
CA PHE A 70 1.42 8.19 0.61
C PHE A 70 1.21 8.66 2.06
N LEU A 71 1.67 7.89 3.06
CA LEU A 71 1.61 8.31 4.46
C LEU A 71 2.44 9.57 4.73
N GLU A 72 3.66 9.64 4.17
CA GLU A 72 4.53 10.81 4.30
C GLU A 72 3.86 12.08 3.73
N ARG A 73 3.25 11.97 2.55
CA ARG A 73 2.56 13.09 1.89
C ARG A 73 1.33 13.58 2.65
N ASN A 74 0.79 12.76 3.55
CA ASN A 74 -0.34 13.11 4.39
C ASN A 74 0.06 13.34 5.87
N ASN A 75 1.36 13.45 6.17
CA ASN A 75 1.88 13.65 7.53
C ASN A 75 1.49 12.53 8.54
N LEU A 76 1.34 11.29 8.06
CA LEU A 76 0.97 10.12 8.89
C LEU A 76 2.12 9.12 9.08
N LEU A 77 3.31 9.39 8.51
CA LEU A 77 4.43 8.44 8.58
C LEU A 77 5.07 8.38 9.97
N THR A 78 4.96 9.45 10.74
CA THR A 78 5.54 9.60 12.08
C THR A 78 4.47 9.98 13.09
N SER A 79 4.54 9.44 14.29
CA SER A 79 3.73 9.85 15.44
C SER A 79 4.18 11.23 15.96
N ASP A 80 3.39 11.85 16.84
CA ASP A 80 3.68 13.13 17.48
C ASP A 80 5.03 13.16 18.20
N ASN A 81 5.50 11.99 18.68
CA ASN A 81 6.79 11.83 19.35
C ASN A 81 7.98 11.73 18.37
N GLY A 82 7.75 11.75 17.06
CA GLY A 82 8.78 11.61 16.03
C GLY A 82 9.14 10.16 15.67
N ASP A 83 8.52 9.17 16.32
CA ASP A 83 8.72 7.75 16.03
C ASP A 83 7.96 7.32 14.76
N PRO A 84 8.51 6.40 13.93
CA PRO A 84 7.78 5.84 12.79
C PRO A 84 6.49 5.14 13.23
N ILE A 85 5.39 5.38 12.50
CA ILE A 85 4.07 4.77 12.82
C ILE A 85 4.08 3.24 12.63
N ILE A 86 4.95 2.75 11.73
CA ILE A 86 5.07 1.34 11.38
C ILE A 86 6.55 0.95 11.29
N SER A 87 6.92 -0.16 11.93
CA SER A 87 8.27 -0.71 11.83
C SER A 87 8.50 -1.40 10.48
N ASN A 88 9.77 -1.57 10.10
CA ASN A 88 10.13 -2.28 8.87
C ASN A 88 9.62 -3.73 8.86
N GLU A 89 9.69 -4.40 10.01
CA GLU A 89 9.21 -5.77 10.19
C GLU A 89 7.69 -5.86 10.06
N ALA A 90 6.96 -4.88 10.64
CA ALA A 90 5.52 -4.79 10.53
C ALA A 90 5.11 -4.52 9.06
N LEU A 91 5.75 -3.58 8.39
CA LEU A 91 5.50 -3.29 6.97
C LEU A 91 5.75 -4.50 6.08
N ALA A 92 6.87 -5.19 6.28
CA ALA A 92 7.19 -6.41 5.53
C ALA A 92 6.13 -7.50 5.77
N SER A 93 5.72 -7.70 7.01
CA SER A 93 4.70 -8.68 7.40
C SER A 93 3.34 -8.36 6.79
N LEU A 94 2.90 -7.09 6.83
CA LEU A 94 1.65 -6.65 6.21
C LEU A 94 1.66 -6.81 4.70
N THR A 95 2.77 -6.45 4.05
CA THR A 95 2.94 -6.61 2.61
C THR A 95 2.86 -8.08 2.21
N LEU A 96 3.45 -8.98 3.00
CA LEU A 96 3.36 -10.42 2.75
C LEU A 96 1.96 -10.96 3.03
N PHE A 97 1.32 -10.53 4.12
CA PHE A 97 -0.04 -10.91 4.46
C PHE A 97 -1.04 -10.50 3.37
N ALA A 98 -0.96 -9.25 2.91
CA ALA A 98 -1.75 -8.77 1.77
C ALA A 98 -1.47 -9.56 0.50
N ALA A 99 -0.22 -9.96 0.24
CA ALA A 99 0.09 -10.81 -0.91
C ALA A 99 -0.52 -12.21 -0.79
N ALA A 100 -0.43 -12.83 0.40
CA ALA A 100 -0.85 -14.20 0.65
C ALA A 100 -2.37 -14.37 0.87
N SER A 101 -3.09 -13.29 1.18
CA SER A 101 -4.54 -13.35 1.43
C SER A 101 -5.34 -13.83 0.22
N LYS A 102 -6.59 -14.19 0.40
CA LYS A 102 -7.55 -14.34 -0.70
C LYS A 102 -8.17 -13.00 -1.08
N PRO A 103 -8.73 -12.87 -2.30
CA PRO A 103 -9.49 -11.68 -2.70
C PRO A 103 -10.67 -11.40 -1.77
N GLU A 104 -11.36 -12.43 -1.30
CA GLU A 104 -12.53 -12.30 -0.39
C GLU A 104 -12.15 -11.71 0.98
N GLU A 105 -10.86 -11.74 1.35
CA GLU A 105 -10.35 -11.23 2.63
C GLU A 105 -9.89 -9.77 2.55
N MET A 106 -10.15 -9.07 1.43
CA MET A 106 -9.71 -7.69 1.19
C MET A 106 -10.03 -6.76 2.37
N GLU A 107 -11.27 -6.77 2.85
CA GLU A 107 -11.69 -5.91 3.96
C GLU A 107 -10.98 -6.25 5.27
N THR A 108 -10.77 -7.54 5.56
CA THR A 108 -10.01 -7.99 6.73
C THR A 108 -8.57 -7.47 6.68
N VAL A 109 -7.92 -7.57 5.51
CA VAL A 109 -6.55 -7.07 5.33
C VAL A 109 -6.48 -5.56 5.49
N LYS A 110 -7.40 -4.83 4.87
CA LYS A 110 -7.48 -3.36 5.00
C LYS A 110 -7.68 -2.94 6.45
N ASN A 111 -8.64 -3.55 7.15
CA ASN A 111 -8.93 -3.23 8.54
C ASN A 111 -7.75 -3.49 9.48
N LEU A 112 -6.95 -4.54 9.23
CA LEU A 112 -5.73 -4.78 9.98
C LEU A 112 -4.69 -3.67 9.76
N ILE A 113 -4.49 -3.25 8.50
CA ILE A 113 -3.55 -2.16 8.17
C ILE A 113 -4.01 -0.86 8.85
N ILE A 114 -5.29 -0.52 8.75
CA ILE A 114 -5.89 0.67 9.38
C ILE A 114 -5.72 0.61 10.91
N SER A 115 -6.00 -0.54 11.52
CA SER A 115 -5.85 -0.73 12.96
C SER A 115 -4.40 -0.51 13.44
N ILE A 116 -3.40 -0.84 12.62
CA ILE A 116 -1.99 -0.60 12.95
C ILE A 116 -1.64 0.88 12.84
N LEU A 117 -2.13 1.56 11.80
CA LEU A 117 -1.92 3.00 11.62
C LEU A 117 -2.53 3.82 12.76
N ASN A 118 -3.68 3.39 13.28
CA ASN A 118 -4.40 4.08 14.34
C ASN A 118 -3.95 3.67 15.76
N ARG A 119 -2.95 2.79 15.91
CA ARG A 119 -2.57 2.25 17.23
C ARG A 119 -1.87 3.27 18.13
N ASN A 120 -1.18 4.25 17.53
CA ASN A 120 -0.33 5.22 18.21
C ASN A 120 -0.77 6.68 17.95
N GLN A 121 -2.01 6.86 17.49
CA GLN A 121 -2.74 8.13 17.52
C GLN A 121 -3.46 8.23 18.87
#